data_AF-A0A9X0A6B6-F1
#
_entry.id   AF-A0A9X0A6B6-F1
#
_cell.length_a   1.000
_cell.length_b   1.000
_cell.length_c   1.000
_cell.angle_alpha   90.00
_cell.angle_beta   90.00
_cell.angle_gamma   90.00
#
_symmetry.space_group_name_H-M   'P 1'
#
loop_
_entity.id
_entity.type
_entity.pdbx_description
1 polymer ?
#
loop_
_entity_poly.entity_id
_entity_poly.type
_entity_poly.pdbx_seq_one_letter_code
_entity_poly.pdbx_strand_id
1 'polypeptide(L)'
;MHCGSIQHVLGGYWGGKQINLDGELNLGENVADNGGLRMAYMGYKDWVKNNSPEPLLPGFKGTNEQLFFLSFSQMWCSAFSPSATFAYAKSNTHALPRYRVDGSLSNMKEFAEAFKCPAGQGLNPEKKCKLW
;
A
#
# COMPACT_ATOMS: atom_id res chain seq x y z
N MET A 1 10.46 -18.63 0.03
CA MET A 1 9.96 -17.25 0.25
C MET A 1 8.90 -16.95 -0.81
N HIS A 2 7.64 -17.32 -0.58
CA HIS A 2 6.53 -16.96 -1.48
C HIS A 2 5.88 -15.69 -0.93
N CYS A 3 6.47 -14.54 -1.21
CA CYS A 3 5.76 -13.26 -1.12
C CYS A 3 5.04 -12.93 -2.45
N GLY A 4 4.67 -13.97 -3.20
CA GLY A 4 3.88 -13.87 -4.43
C GLY A 4 2.38 -13.71 -4.19
N SER A 5 1.91 -13.68 -2.93
CA SER A 5 0.47 -13.58 -2.60
C SER A 5 -0.17 -12.25 -2.98
N ILE A 6 0.60 -11.29 -3.49
CA ILE A 6 0.10 -10.14 -4.26
C ILE A 6 -0.75 -10.63 -5.45
N GLN A 7 -0.47 -11.79 -6.03
CA GLN A 7 -1.22 -12.34 -7.18
C GLN A 7 -2.68 -12.72 -6.85
N HIS A 8 -2.99 -13.11 -5.61
CA HIS A 8 -4.33 -13.64 -5.28
C HIS A 8 -5.35 -12.59 -4.88
N VAL A 9 -4.95 -11.33 -4.67
CA VAL A 9 -5.84 -10.26 -4.18
C VAL A 9 -6.14 -9.21 -5.26
N LEU A 10 -5.40 -9.21 -6.39
CA LEU A 10 -5.32 -8.04 -7.26
C LEU A 10 -5.80 -8.30 -8.70
N GLY A 11 -6.76 -9.22 -8.85
CA GLY A 11 -7.58 -9.31 -10.04
C GLY A 11 -8.69 -8.25 -9.97
N GLY A 12 -8.70 -7.31 -10.90
CA GLY A 12 -9.71 -6.24 -10.96
C GLY A 12 -10.39 -6.18 -12.31
N TYR A 13 -11.65 -5.74 -12.32
CA TYR A 13 -12.35 -5.44 -13.57
C TYR A 13 -12.19 -3.95 -13.89
N TRP A 14 -11.66 -3.64 -15.07
CA TRP A 14 -11.56 -2.27 -15.59
C TRP A 14 -12.23 -2.22 -16.97
N GLY A 15 -13.27 -1.40 -17.11
CA GLY A 15 -14.05 -1.32 -18.35
C GLY A 15 -14.62 -2.67 -18.80
N GLY A 16 -15.01 -3.53 -17.87
CA GLY A 16 -15.58 -4.86 -18.16
C GLY A 16 -14.57 -5.96 -18.50
N LYS A 17 -13.26 -5.67 -18.50
CA LYS A 17 -12.21 -6.67 -18.70
C LYS A 17 -11.48 -7.00 -17.40
N GLN A 18 -11.22 -8.28 -17.18
CA GLN A 18 -10.37 -8.74 -16.10
C GLN A 18 -8.91 -8.38 -16.39
N ILE A 19 -8.26 -7.76 -15.41
CA ILE A 19 -6.83 -7.46 -15.42
C ILE A 19 -6.19 -8.25 -14.28
N ASN A 20 -5.21 -9.09 -14.63
CA ASN A 20 -4.38 -9.80 -13.68
C ASN A 20 -3.03 -9.10 -13.63
N LEU A 21 -2.55 -8.77 -12.43
CA LEU A 21 -1.18 -8.29 -12.26
C LEU A 21 -0.21 -9.46 -12.29
N ASP A 22 0.97 -9.20 -12.83
CA ASP A 22 2.09 -10.14 -12.81
C ASP A 22 2.98 -9.87 -11.59
N GLY A 23 2.79 -10.68 -10.55
CA GLY A 23 3.54 -10.58 -9.31
C GLY A 23 5.04 -10.88 -9.44
N GLU A 24 5.48 -11.59 -10.49
CA GLU A 24 6.90 -11.82 -10.76
C GLU A 24 7.51 -10.60 -11.45
N LEU A 25 6.82 -10.06 -12.46
CA LEU A 25 7.22 -8.83 -13.15
C LEU A 25 7.31 -7.65 -12.16
N ASN A 26 6.37 -7.57 -11.22
CA ASN A 26 6.29 -6.45 -10.27
C ASN A 26 7.08 -6.66 -8.97
N LEU A 27 7.74 -7.81 -8.80
CA LEU A 27 8.31 -8.22 -7.51
C LEU A 27 9.28 -7.19 -6.94
N GLY A 28 10.24 -6.71 -7.74
CA GLY A 28 11.27 -5.78 -7.28
C GLY A 28 10.68 -4.48 -6.71
N GLU A 29 9.77 -3.86 -7.46
CA GLU A 29 9.10 -2.62 -7.05
C GLU A 29 8.13 -2.84 -5.88
N ASN A 30 7.43 -3.98 -5.84
CA ASN A 30 6.58 -4.32 -4.71
C ASN A 30 7.38 -4.49 -3.41
N VAL A 31 8.56 -5.10 -3.48
CA VAL A 31 9.48 -5.21 -2.34
C VAL A 31 9.97 -3.83 -1.93
N ALA A 32 10.32 -2.98 -2.89
CA ALA A 32 10.76 -1.61 -2.63
C ALA A 32 9.67 -0.77 -1.93
N ASP A 33 8.42 -0.84 -2.39
CA ASP A 33 7.30 -0.12 -1.76
C ASP A 33 7.07 -0.56 -0.31
N ASN A 34 7.06 -1.89 -0.07
CA ASN A 34 6.85 -2.44 1.26
C ASN A 34 7.99 -2.06 2.22
N GLY A 35 9.24 -2.20 1.77
CA GLY A 35 10.42 -1.86 2.55
C GLY A 35 10.51 -0.34 2.82
N GLY A 36 10.31 0.47 1.77
CA GLY A 36 10.37 1.93 1.85
C GLY A 36 9.33 2.49 2.80
N LEU A 37 8.06 2.05 2.70
CA LEU A 37 7.01 2.49 3.61
C LEU A 37 7.30 2.10 5.06
N ARG A 38 7.80 0.88 5.29
CA ARG A 38 8.18 0.41 6.63
C ARG A 38 9.28 1.26 7.24
N MET A 39 10.36 1.49 6.49
CA MET A 39 11.50 2.30 6.94
C MET A 39 11.09 3.75 7.20
N ALA A 40 10.26 4.33 6.34
CA ALA A 40 9.71 5.67 6.54
C ALA A 40 8.86 5.75 7.82
N TYR A 41 8.01 4.76 8.09
CA TYR A 41 7.20 4.73 9.31
C TYR A 41 8.06 4.57 10.57
N MET A 42 9.09 3.72 10.53
CA MET A 42 10.06 3.59 11.63
C MET A 42 10.76 4.91 11.90
N GLY A 43 11.26 5.59 10.84
CA GLY A 43 11.86 6.91 10.97
C GLY A 43 10.92 7.96 11.55
N TYR A 44 9.64 7.93 11.16
CA TYR A 44 8.61 8.79 11.75
C TYR A 44 8.41 8.51 13.24
N LYS A 45 8.30 7.24 13.65
CA LYS A 45 8.15 6.88 15.07
C LYS A 45 9.38 7.24 15.90
N ASP A 46 10.58 7.08 15.36
CA ASP A 46 11.82 7.52 16.01
C ASP A 46 11.87 9.04 16.17
N TRP A 47 11.44 9.78 15.15
CA TRP A 47 11.31 11.24 15.25
C TRP A 47 10.31 11.63 16.35
N VAL A 48 9.12 11.03 16.40
CA VAL A 48 8.11 11.29 17.44
C VAL A 48 8.60 10.91 18.84
N LYS A 49 9.44 9.88 18.96
CA LYS A 49 10.03 9.50 20.25
C LYS A 49 11.04 10.53 20.76
N ASN A 50 11.80 11.14 19.85
CA ASN A 50 12.87 12.07 20.17
C ASN A 50 12.43 13.54 20.20
N ASN A 51 11.19 13.83 19.81
CA ASN A 51 10.63 15.17 19.72
C ASN A 51 9.24 15.22 20.35
N SER A 52 8.71 16.43 20.55
CA SER A 52 7.29 16.57 20.92
C SER A 52 6.40 16.17 19.73
N PRO A 53 5.26 15.49 19.97
CA PRO A 53 4.30 15.19 18.92
C PRO A 53 3.87 16.45 18.16
N GLU A 54 3.78 16.34 16.84
CA GLU A 54 3.29 17.43 15.99
C GLU A 54 1.83 17.78 16.31
N PRO A 55 1.41 19.05 16.15
CA PRO A 55 0.02 19.41 16.22
C PRO A 55 -0.79 18.66 15.14
N LEU A 56 -2.04 18.32 15.46
CA LEU A 56 -2.94 17.72 14.48
C LEU A 56 -3.24 18.70 13.34
N LEU A 57 -3.39 18.17 12.13
CA LEU A 57 -3.73 18.95 10.95
C LEU A 57 -5.14 19.58 11.11
N PRO A 58 -5.29 20.92 11.02
CA PRO A 58 -6.60 21.56 11.12
C PRO A 58 -7.60 21.02 10.09
N GLY A 59 -8.81 20.67 10.55
CA GLY A 59 -9.88 20.12 9.71
C GLY A 59 -9.77 18.61 9.43
N PHE A 60 -8.67 17.95 9.79
CA PHE A 60 -8.55 16.50 9.74
C PHE A 60 -9.00 15.87 11.06
N LYS A 61 -9.85 14.85 10.99
CA LYS A 61 -10.44 14.19 12.18
C LYS A 61 -9.67 12.95 12.65
N GLY A 62 -8.44 12.76 12.18
CA GLY A 62 -7.60 11.60 12.49
C GLY A 62 -6.32 11.96 13.24
N THR A 63 -5.52 10.94 13.58
CA THR A 63 -4.21 11.11 14.21
C THR A 63 -3.12 11.37 13.19
N ASN A 64 -1.94 11.81 13.62
CA ASN A 64 -0.79 11.97 12.72
C ASN A 64 -0.33 10.64 12.12
N GLU A 65 -0.47 9.51 12.82
CA GLU A 65 -0.24 8.19 12.23
C GLU A 65 -1.23 7.87 11.11
N GLN A 66 -2.52 8.19 11.28
CA GLN A 66 -3.49 8.03 10.20
C GLN A 66 -3.17 8.96 9.02
N LEU A 67 -2.69 10.18 9.31
CA LEU A 67 -2.26 11.13 8.29
C LEU A 67 -1.02 10.64 7.52
N PHE A 68 -0.07 9.97 8.18
CA PHE A 68 1.10 9.36 7.53
C PHE A 68 0.67 8.37 6.43
N PHE A 69 -0.21 7.41 6.76
CA PHE A 69 -0.67 6.42 5.80
C PHE A 69 -1.58 7.03 4.72
N LEU A 70 -2.38 8.05 5.09
CA LEU A 70 -3.18 8.79 4.13
C LEU A 70 -2.29 9.53 3.12
N SER A 71 -1.21 10.16 3.57
CA SER A 71 -0.23 10.85 2.72
C SER A 71 0.44 9.88 1.74
N PHE A 72 0.90 8.72 2.23
CA PHE A 72 1.40 7.66 1.37
C PHE A 72 0.38 7.24 0.30
N SER A 73 -0.87 7.04 0.69
CA SER A 73 -1.94 6.63 -0.23
C SER A 73 -2.25 7.69 -1.29
N GLN A 74 -2.29 8.96 -0.88
CA GLN A 74 -2.60 10.10 -1.77
C GLN A 74 -1.52 10.31 -2.84
N MET A 75 -0.26 10.02 -2.53
CA MET A 75 0.85 10.10 -3.51
C MET A 75 0.62 9.21 -4.73
N TRP A 76 -0.17 8.13 -4.60
CA TRP A 76 -0.47 7.17 -5.66
C TRP A 76 -1.83 7.39 -6.33
N CYS A 77 -2.59 8.43 -5.94
CA CYS A 77 -3.86 8.76 -6.58
C CYS A 77 -3.66 9.00 -8.08
N SER A 78 -4.35 8.21 -8.90
CA SER A 78 -4.19 8.23 -10.35
C SER A 78 -5.45 7.73 -11.05
N ALA A 79 -5.65 8.16 -12.29
CA ALA A 79 -6.73 7.72 -13.15
C ALA A 79 -6.18 7.32 -14.52
N PHE A 80 -6.64 6.18 -15.02
CA PHE A 80 -6.24 5.62 -16.31
C PHE A 80 -7.49 5.34 -17.14
N SER A 81 -7.39 5.51 -18.46
CA SER A 81 -8.38 4.94 -19.37
C SER A 81 -8.27 3.41 -19.36
N PRO A 82 -9.32 2.65 -19.69
CA PRO A 82 -9.25 1.19 -19.70
C PRO A 82 -8.13 0.62 -20.59
N SER A 83 -7.87 1.26 -21.74
CA SER A 83 -6.78 0.87 -22.63
C SER A 83 -5.40 1.13 -22.02
N ALA A 84 -5.23 2.27 -21.35
CA ALA A 84 -3.99 2.60 -20.64
C ALA A 84 -3.76 1.65 -19.45
N THR A 85 -4.80 1.31 -18.69
CA THR A 85 -4.71 0.34 -17.59
C THR A 85 -4.23 -1.02 -18.09
N PHE A 86 -4.79 -1.51 -19.20
CA PHE A 86 -4.40 -2.79 -19.78
C PHE A 86 -2.96 -2.78 -20.29
N ALA A 87 -2.56 -1.72 -21.01
CA ALA A 87 -1.18 -1.57 -21.48
C ALA A 87 -0.19 -1.50 -20.31
N TYR A 88 -0.52 -0.74 -19.27
CA TYR A 88 0.30 -0.59 -18.06
C TYR A 88 0.49 -1.94 -17.37
N ALA A 89 -0.60 -2.66 -17.09
CA ALA A 89 -0.55 -3.94 -16.39
C ALA A 89 0.24 -5.02 -17.13
N LYS A 90 0.35 -4.93 -18.46
CA LYS A 90 1.01 -5.94 -19.29
C LYS A 90 2.54 -5.85 -19.27
N SER A 91 3.10 -4.65 -19.14
CA SER A 91 4.54 -4.44 -19.38
C SER A 91 5.25 -3.55 -18.37
N ASN A 92 4.53 -2.91 -17.45
CA ASN A 92 5.16 -2.06 -16.45
C ASN A 92 5.73 -2.91 -15.30
N THR A 93 6.95 -2.61 -14.87
CA THR A 93 7.58 -3.23 -13.69
C THR A 93 6.93 -2.78 -12.39
N HIS A 94 6.24 -1.66 -12.37
CA HIS A 94 5.44 -1.22 -11.23
C HIS A 94 4.03 -1.78 -11.32
N ALA A 95 3.46 -2.20 -10.19
CA ALA A 95 2.04 -2.50 -10.10
C ALA A 95 1.20 -1.22 -10.34
N LEU A 96 -0.06 -1.38 -10.77
CA LEU A 96 -0.97 -0.22 -10.87
C LEU A 96 -1.05 0.51 -9.52
N PRO A 97 -1.16 1.85 -9.48
CA PRO A 97 -0.96 2.62 -8.25
C PRO A 97 -1.88 2.20 -7.08
N ARG A 98 -3.15 1.87 -7.34
CA ARG A 98 -4.05 1.32 -6.32
C ARG A 98 -3.46 0.09 -5.63
N TYR A 99 -2.86 -0.80 -6.40
CA TYR A 99 -2.31 -2.06 -5.90
C TYR A 99 -0.97 -1.89 -5.19
N ARG A 100 -0.21 -0.83 -5.52
CA ARG A 100 0.96 -0.42 -4.72
C ARG A 100 0.53 0.00 -3.32
N VAL A 101 -0.55 0.78 -3.21
CA VAL A 101 -1.15 1.17 -1.93
C VAL A 101 -1.70 -0.03 -1.18
N ASP A 102 -2.65 -0.75 -1.79
CA ASP A 102 -3.36 -1.86 -1.14
C ASP A 102 -2.38 -2.95 -0.69
N GLY A 103 -1.41 -3.31 -1.54
CA GLY A 103 -0.39 -4.31 -1.23
C GLY A 103 0.53 -3.89 -0.08
N SER A 104 1.01 -2.64 -0.09
CA SER A 104 1.90 -2.14 0.97
C SER A 104 1.19 -2.02 2.32
N LEU A 105 -0.02 -1.44 2.34
CA LEU A 105 -0.80 -1.26 3.55
C LEU A 105 -1.26 -2.60 4.13
N SER A 106 -1.62 -3.58 3.29
CA SER A 106 -2.02 -4.92 3.73
C SER A 106 -0.93 -5.64 4.53
N ASN A 107 0.34 -5.32 4.26
CA ASN A 107 1.50 -5.91 4.92
C ASN A 107 1.95 -5.15 6.17
N MET A 108 1.38 -3.98 6.46
CA MET A 108 1.69 -3.20 7.66
C MET A 108 0.65 -3.44 8.75
N LYS A 109 1.07 -4.05 9.87
CA LYS A 109 0.20 -4.19 11.05
C LYS A 109 -0.13 -2.83 11.64
N GLU A 110 0.81 -1.89 11.54
CA GLU A 110 0.73 -0.55 12.11
C GLU A 110 -0.37 0.27 11.41
N PHE A 111 -0.57 0.04 10.11
CA PHE A 111 -1.72 0.58 9.37
C PHE A 111 -3.04 0.01 9.91
N ALA A 112 -3.14 -1.32 10.02
CA ALA A 112 -4.35 -1.98 10.52
C ALA A 112 -4.69 -1.54 11.95
N GLU A 113 -3.70 -1.33 12.80
CA GLU A 113 -3.85 -0.79 14.16
C GLU A 113 -4.32 0.67 14.13
N ALA A 114 -3.69 1.54 13.33
CA ALA A 114 -4.06 2.95 13.22
C ALA A 114 -5.49 3.18 12.72
N PHE A 115 -5.97 2.32 11.82
CA PHE A 115 -7.33 2.39 11.25
C PHE A 115 -8.32 1.40 11.87
N LYS A 116 -7.88 0.61 12.86
CA LYS A 116 -8.70 -0.41 13.54
C LYS A 116 -9.35 -1.40 12.56
N CYS A 117 -8.60 -1.87 11.56
CA CYS A 117 -9.08 -2.80 10.56
C CYS A 117 -9.34 -4.19 11.16
N PRO A 118 -10.52 -4.80 10.94
CA PRO A 118 -10.81 -6.17 11.41
C PRO A 118 -9.82 -7.19 10.84
N ALA A 119 -9.40 -8.15 11.65
CA ALA A 119 -8.50 -9.21 11.22
C ALA A 119 -9.13 -10.09 10.11
N GLY A 120 -8.32 -10.47 9.12
CA GLY A 120 -8.74 -11.29 7.99
C GLY A 120 -9.60 -10.57 6.94
N GLN A 121 -9.86 -9.27 7.09
CA GLN A 121 -10.76 -8.52 6.21
C GLN A 121 -10.04 -7.35 5.51
N GLY A 122 -10.39 -7.12 4.24
CA GLY A 122 -9.89 -6.00 3.46
C GLY A 122 -8.37 -5.91 3.48
N LEU A 123 -7.85 -4.76 3.92
CA LEU A 123 -6.42 -4.46 4.03
C LEU A 123 -5.77 -5.02 5.32
N ASN A 124 -6.39 -5.98 6.00
CA ASN A 124 -5.79 -6.66 7.14
C ASN A 124 -5.84 -8.19 6.99
N PRO A 125 -5.16 -8.76 5.97
CA PRO A 125 -5.09 -10.21 5.82
C PRO A 125 -4.35 -10.86 6.99
N GLU A 126 -4.70 -12.10 7.30
CA GLU A 126 -4.03 -12.89 8.36
C GLU A 126 -2.55 -13.13 8.04
N LYS A 127 -2.26 -13.42 6.77
CA LYS A 127 -0.89 -13.61 6.27
C LYS A 127 -0.40 -12.31 5.68
N LYS A 128 0.62 -11.73 6.32
CA LYS A 128 1.34 -10.54 5.84
C LYS A 128 2.71 -10.94 5.33
N CYS A 129 3.10 -10.39 4.20
CA CYS A 129 4.49 -10.41 3.80
C CYS A 129 5.27 -9.41 4.63
N LYS A 130 6.38 -9.84 5.21
CA LYS A 130 7.33 -8.93 5.84
C LYS A 130 8.72 -9.26 5.34
N LEU A 131 9.32 -8.28 4.68
CA LEU A 131 10.72 -8.26 4.29
C LEU A 131 11.33 -7.06 4.99
N TRP A 132 12.48 -7.28 5.65
CA TRP A 132 13.19 -6.31 6.48
C TRP A 132 12.42 -5.93 7.77
#